data_AF-A0A9W8JRV3-F1
#
_entry.id   AF-A0A9W8JRV3-F1
#
_cell.length_a   1.000
_cell.length_b   1.000
_cell.length_c   1.000
_cell.angle_alpha   90.00
_cell.angle_beta   90.00
_cell.angle_gamma   90.00
#
_symmetry.space_group_name_H-M   'P 1'
#
loop_
_entity.id
_entity.type
_entity.pdbx_description
1 polymer ?
#
loop_
_entity_poly.entity_id
_entity_poly.type
_entity_poly.pdbx_seq_one_letter_code
_entity_poly.pdbx_strand_id
1 'polypeptide(L)'
;MVLPHEPEFEQALDELTTSLQPFLEANPEYKKALEVVQVPERVLQFRVVWEDDNGVAHVNRGFRVQVIQFCPRAIQRWSPPPPLRQPFHPQFLGFEQTFKNALTGLNMGGGKGGSDFDPKGKSDSEIRRFCVAFMGELFRHIGSDTDVPAGDIGTGAREIGFLFGAYKKLRNEFTGMLTGKGLTWGGSFIRPEATGYGLIYYVEHVRSSLLVRFTRRQIF
;
A
#
# COMPACT_ATOMS: atom_id res chain seq x y z
N MET A 1 5.65 18.95 18.74
CA MET A 1 4.99 18.92 17.40
C MET A 1 3.72 18.14 17.62
N VAL A 2 2.55 18.76 17.48
CA VAL A 2 1.27 18.03 17.59
C VAL A 2 1.07 17.38 16.23
N LEU A 3 1.06 16.05 16.19
CA LEU A 3 0.71 15.32 14.96
C LEU A 3 -0.73 15.69 14.57
N PRO A 4 -1.05 15.80 13.27
CA PRO A 4 -2.44 16.04 12.84
C PRO A 4 -3.35 14.95 13.41
N HIS A 5 -4.54 15.35 13.88
CA HIS A 5 -5.54 14.41 14.41
C HIS A 5 -6.05 13.51 13.27
N GLU A 6 -5.67 12.24 13.34
CA GLU A 6 -6.00 11.20 12.36
C GLU A 6 -6.60 10.02 13.12
N PRO A 7 -7.94 9.95 13.26
CA PRO A 7 -8.59 9.01 14.18
C PRO A 7 -8.31 7.55 13.81
N GLU A 8 -8.19 7.22 12.52
CA GLU A 8 -7.82 5.87 12.08
C GLU A 8 -6.36 5.51 12.44
N PHE A 9 -5.45 6.49 12.44
CA PHE A 9 -4.06 6.26 12.84
C PHE A 9 -3.93 6.12 14.35
N GLU A 10 -4.61 6.98 15.12
CA GLU A 10 -4.67 6.91 16.57
C GLU A 10 -5.23 5.56 17.04
N GLN A 11 -6.32 5.08 16.42
CA GLN A 11 -6.87 3.76 16.69
C GLN A 11 -5.84 2.64 16.42
N ALA A 12 -5.20 2.64 15.25
CA ALA A 12 -4.23 1.60 14.90
C ALA A 12 -3.02 1.59 15.84
N LEU A 13 -2.59 2.78 16.28
CA LEU A 13 -1.50 2.93 17.25
C LEU A 13 -1.89 2.40 18.64
N ASP A 14 -3.10 2.73 19.11
CA ASP A 14 -3.60 2.29 20.41
C ASP A 14 -3.77 0.76 20.46
N GLU A 15 -4.32 0.16 19.40
CA GLU A 15 -4.47 -1.30 19.27
C GLU A 15 -3.12 -2.01 19.31
N LEU A 16 -2.13 -1.50 18.57
CA LEU A 16 -0.78 -2.07 18.54
C LEU A 16 -0.05 -1.89 19.88
N THR A 17 -0.13 -0.71 20.47
CA THR A 17 0.54 -0.39 21.75
C THR A 17 -0.02 -1.25 22.87
N THR A 18 -1.34 -1.41 22.93
CA THR A 18 -2.01 -2.29 23.90
C THR A 18 -1.57 -3.74 23.74
N SER A 19 -1.49 -4.22 22.49
CA SER A 19 -1.07 -5.60 22.18
C SER A 19 0.41 -5.87 22.51
N LEU A 20 1.27 -4.86 22.34
CA LEU A 20 2.71 -4.95 22.60
C LEU A 20 3.11 -4.64 24.04
N GLN A 21 2.17 -4.17 24.88
CA GLN A 21 2.49 -3.72 26.24
C GLN A 21 3.31 -4.73 27.05
N PRO A 22 2.95 -6.03 27.14
CA PRO A 22 3.75 -7.01 27.90
C PRO A 22 5.17 -7.17 27.35
N PHE A 23 5.33 -7.09 26.03
CA PHE A 23 6.64 -7.17 25.37
C PHE A 23 7.50 -5.93 25.66
N LEU A 24 6.91 -4.74 25.61
CA LEU A 24 7.61 -3.46 25.85
C LEU A 24 7.97 -3.27 27.33
N GLU A 25 7.19 -3.83 28.26
CA GLU A 25 7.53 -3.87 29.67
C GLU A 25 8.74 -4.78 29.93
N ALA A 26 8.79 -5.93 29.26
CA ALA A 26 9.92 -6.85 29.33
C ALA A 26 11.18 -6.36 28.58
N ASN A 27 11.02 -5.55 27.53
CA ASN A 27 12.11 -5.05 26.68
C ASN A 27 11.99 -3.52 26.47
N PRO A 28 12.35 -2.70 27.47
CA PRO A 28 12.11 -1.25 27.46
C PRO A 28 12.83 -0.50 26.34
N GLU A 29 13.92 -1.04 25.80
CA GLU A 29 14.67 -0.45 24.69
C GLU A 29 13.83 -0.29 23.41
N TYR A 30 12.84 -1.15 23.20
CA TYR A 30 11.95 -1.09 22.03
C TYR A 30 10.86 -0.03 22.14
N LYS A 31 10.63 0.56 23.33
CA LYS A 31 9.72 1.71 23.47
C LYS A 31 10.19 2.85 22.59
N LYS A 32 11.51 3.08 22.52
CA LYS A 32 12.05 4.12 21.64
C LYS A 32 11.87 3.78 20.17
N ALA A 33 12.02 2.51 19.79
CA ALA A 33 11.76 2.07 18.42
C ALA A 33 10.28 2.29 18.03
N LEU A 34 9.35 2.00 18.94
CA LEU A 34 7.92 2.22 18.73
C LEU A 34 7.59 3.72 18.57
N GLU A 35 8.21 4.60 19.36
CA GLU A 35 8.08 6.06 19.17
C GLU A 35 8.59 6.54 17.81
N VAL A 36 9.69 5.95 17.32
CA VAL A 36 10.29 6.35 16.04
C VAL A 36 9.41 5.92 14.86
N VAL A 37 8.91 4.68 14.85
CA VAL A 37 8.07 4.16 13.73
C VAL A 37 6.71 4.85 13.61
N GLN A 38 6.22 5.49 14.67
CA GLN A 38 4.99 6.30 14.64
C GLN A 38 5.09 7.51 13.71
N VAL A 39 6.30 8.02 13.47
CA VAL A 39 6.52 9.17 12.59
C VAL A 39 7.04 8.66 11.25
N PRO A 40 6.29 8.81 10.14
CA PRO A 40 6.76 8.39 8.83
C PRO A 40 8.06 9.10 8.44
N GLU A 41 9.00 8.38 7.83
CA GLU A 41 10.23 8.98 7.27
C GLU A 41 9.93 10.09 6.26
N ARG A 42 8.87 9.92 5.44
CA ARG A 42 8.46 10.91 4.46
C ARG A 42 6.96 10.83 4.13
N VAL A 43 6.32 12.00 4.09
CA VAL A 43 4.95 12.17 3.60
C VAL A 43 4.97 13.11 2.40
N LEU A 44 4.52 12.60 1.25
CA LEU A 44 4.39 13.36 0.02
C LEU A 44 2.91 13.59 -0.28
N GLN A 45 2.55 14.85 -0.50
CA GLN A 45 1.25 15.26 -1.01
C GLN A 45 1.47 16.14 -2.24
N PHE A 46 0.79 15.82 -3.34
CA PHE A 46 0.96 16.54 -4.60
C PHE A 46 -0.36 16.68 -5.35
N ARG A 47 -0.42 17.69 -6.22
CA ARG A 47 -1.58 17.97 -7.07
C ARG A 47 -1.52 17.12 -8.34
N VAL A 48 -2.65 16.55 -8.73
CA VAL A 48 -2.82 15.77 -9.96
C VAL A 48 -3.88 16.45 -10.82
N VAL A 49 -3.47 16.95 -11.97
CA VAL A 49 -4.36 17.62 -12.93
C VAL A 49 -4.53 16.72 -14.15
N TRP A 50 -5.77 16.47 -14.55
CA TRP A 50 -6.11 15.60 -15.68
C TRP A 50 -7.39 16.10 -16.35
N GLU A 51 -7.67 15.63 -17.56
CA GLU A 51 -8.83 16.04 -18.36
C GLU A 51 -9.81 14.88 -18.52
N ASP A 52 -11.11 15.12 -18.38
CA ASP A 52 -12.15 14.12 -18.62
C ASP A 52 -12.47 13.92 -20.11
N ASP A 53 -13.39 13.00 -20.43
CA ASP A 53 -13.75 12.75 -21.84
C ASP A 53 -14.51 13.93 -22.50
N ASN A 54 -14.99 14.90 -21.73
CA ASN A 54 -15.64 16.11 -22.23
C ASN A 54 -14.68 17.29 -22.39
N GLY A 55 -13.38 17.10 -22.13
CA GLY A 55 -12.38 18.16 -22.19
C GLY A 55 -12.33 19.06 -20.94
N VAL A 56 -12.98 18.65 -19.84
CA VAL A 56 -12.99 19.43 -18.59
C VAL A 56 -11.80 19.03 -17.73
N ALA A 57 -11.05 20.04 -17.27
CA ALA A 57 -9.93 19.83 -16.35
C ALA A 57 -10.41 19.56 -14.91
N HIS A 58 -9.88 18.49 -14.33
CA HIS A 58 -10.12 18.07 -12.94
C HIS A 58 -8.84 18.14 -12.13
N VAL A 59 -9.01 18.30 -10.81
CA VAL A 59 -7.89 18.36 -9.87
C VAL A 59 -8.15 17.39 -8.72
N ASN A 60 -7.17 16.52 -8.48
CA ASN A 60 -7.16 15.58 -7.37
C ASN A 60 -5.87 15.74 -6.53
N ARG A 61 -5.92 15.27 -5.29
CA ARG A 61 -4.75 15.17 -4.43
C ARG A 61 -4.19 13.76 -4.54
N GLY A 62 -2.89 13.65 -4.79
CA GLY A 62 -2.12 12.42 -4.71
C GLY A 62 -1.30 12.38 -3.42
N PHE A 63 -1.13 11.19 -2.87
CA PHE A 63 -0.41 10.95 -1.62
C PHE A 63 0.57 9.79 -1.77
N ARG A 64 1.71 9.92 -1.09
CA ARG A 64 2.66 8.83 -0.87
C ARG A 64 3.33 8.96 0.49
N VAL A 65 3.02 8.04 1.40
CA VAL A 65 3.58 7.94 2.75
C VAL A 65 4.59 6.80 2.77
N GLN A 66 5.86 7.14 2.99
CA GLN A 66 6.97 6.22 3.14
C GLN A 66 7.26 6.15 4.64
N VAL A 67 6.81 5.08 5.30
CA VAL A 67 6.85 4.97 6.78
C VAL A 67 8.22 4.53 7.25
N ILE A 68 8.68 3.36 6.80
CA ILE A 68 10.04 2.89 7.05
C ILE A 68 10.63 2.32 5.76
N GLN A 69 11.82 2.77 5.39
CA GLN A 69 12.61 2.27 4.27
C GLN A 69 13.77 1.40 4.78
N PHE A 70 13.47 0.26 5.43
CA PHE A 70 14.53 -0.65 5.90
C PHE A 70 15.39 -1.20 4.76
N CYS A 71 14.83 -1.28 3.54
CA CYS A 71 15.54 -1.68 2.33
C CYS A 71 14.71 -1.36 1.07
N PRO A 72 15.35 -1.03 -0.08
CA PRO A 72 14.87 -1.05 -1.47
C PRO A 72 13.46 -1.46 -1.91
N ARG A 73 12.91 -2.55 -1.35
CA ARG A 73 11.76 -3.27 -1.92
C ARG A 73 10.51 -3.10 -1.04
N ALA A 74 10.06 -1.88 -0.82
CA ALA A 74 8.82 -1.66 -0.07
C ALA A 74 7.60 -1.89 -0.98
N ILE A 75 6.86 -3.00 -0.80
CA ILE A 75 5.53 -3.16 -1.42
C ILE A 75 4.55 -2.23 -0.72
N GLN A 76 4.17 -1.16 -1.39
CA GLN A 76 3.31 -0.12 -0.81
C GLN A 76 2.04 0.07 -1.65
N ARG A 77 0.89 -0.24 -1.07
CA ARG A 77 -0.36 -0.34 -1.81
C ARG A 77 -0.97 1.04 -2.13
N TRP A 78 -1.63 1.16 -3.28
CA TRP A 78 -2.37 2.35 -3.70
C TRP A 78 -3.87 2.15 -3.49
N SER A 79 -4.52 2.95 -2.65
CA SER A 79 -5.98 2.89 -2.42
C SER A 79 -6.65 4.26 -2.72
N PRO A 80 -7.85 4.32 -3.29
CA PRO A 80 -8.70 5.50 -3.28
C PRO A 80 -9.29 5.70 -1.86
N PRO A 81 -9.83 6.88 -1.55
CA PRO A 81 -10.55 7.12 -0.31
C PRO A 81 -11.74 6.17 -0.14
N PRO A 82 -12.13 5.87 1.11
CA PRO A 82 -13.45 5.33 1.37
C PRO A 82 -14.53 6.31 0.87
N PRO A 83 -15.73 5.83 0.51
CA PRO A 83 -16.82 6.66 -0.03
C PRO A 83 -17.40 7.71 0.94
N LEU A 84 -16.90 7.77 2.17
CA LEU A 84 -17.28 8.76 3.17
C LEU A 84 -16.41 10.01 3.01
N ARG A 85 -17.00 11.19 3.21
CA ARG A 85 -16.40 12.55 3.09
C ARG A 85 -15.26 12.83 4.09
N GLN A 86 -14.47 11.82 4.46
CA GLN A 86 -13.33 11.97 5.35
C GLN A 86 -12.08 12.29 4.54
N PRO A 87 -11.21 13.17 5.04
CA PRO A 87 -9.91 13.40 4.41
C PRO A 87 -9.12 12.09 4.36
N PHE A 88 -8.67 11.71 3.17
CA PHE A 88 -7.89 10.49 2.95
C PHE A 88 -6.50 10.64 3.56
N HIS A 89 -6.25 9.95 4.67
CA HIS A 89 -4.95 9.89 5.31
C HIS A 89 -4.40 8.46 5.24
N PRO A 90 -3.47 8.16 4.33
CA PRO A 90 -2.94 6.80 4.16
C PRO A 90 -1.93 6.41 5.25
N GLN A 91 -1.73 7.22 6.29
CA GLN A 91 -0.72 6.98 7.33
C GLN A 91 -1.01 5.70 8.11
N PHE A 92 -2.24 5.48 8.58
CA PHE A 92 -2.61 4.27 9.32
C PHE A 92 -2.32 3.00 8.50
N LEU A 93 -2.71 2.99 7.22
CA LEU A 93 -2.43 1.87 6.33
C LEU A 93 -0.94 1.68 6.08
N GLY A 94 -0.17 2.76 5.97
CA GLY A 94 1.29 2.70 5.83
C GLY A 94 1.95 2.13 7.08
N PHE A 95 1.46 2.52 8.26
CA PHE A 95 1.93 2.06 9.57
C PHE A 95 1.72 0.55 9.72
N GLU A 96 0.48 0.06 9.54
CA GLU A 96 0.18 -1.37 9.57
C GLU A 96 0.96 -2.16 8.50
N GLN A 97 1.12 -1.59 7.30
CA GLN A 97 1.86 -2.22 6.21
C GLN A 97 3.32 -2.49 6.59
N THR A 98 3.92 -1.66 7.46
CA THR A 98 5.28 -1.86 7.99
C THR A 98 5.38 -3.18 8.76
N PHE A 99 4.51 -3.38 9.75
CA PHE A 99 4.51 -4.60 10.57
C PHE A 99 4.10 -5.83 9.76
N LYS A 100 3.09 -5.69 8.90
CA LYS A 100 2.66 -6.76 7.99
C LYS A 100 3.79 -7.23 7.08
N ASN A 101 4.56 -6.30 6.52
CA ASN A 101 5.69 -6.64 5.65
C ASN A 101 6.83 -7.29 6.44
N ALA A 102 7.12 -6.80 7.65
CA ALA A 102 8.13 -7.41 8.53
C ALA A 102 7.82 -8.88 8.83
N LEU A 103 6.55 -9.23 9.07
CA LEU A 103 6.11 -10.60 9.36
C LEU A 103 6.30 -11.58 8.18
N THR A 104 6.55 -11.09 6.96
CA THR A 104 6.84 -11.98 5.83
C THR A 104 8.24 -12.58 5.88
N GLY A 105 9.15 -12.02 6.70
CA GLY A 105 10.57 -12.37 6.71
C GLY A 105 11.34 -11.91 5.46
N LEU A 106 10.69 -11.19 4.54
CA LEU A 106 11.32 -10.59 3.37
C LEU A 106 11.80 -9.17 3.69
N ASN A 107 12.83 -8.71 2.99
CA ASN A 107 13.37 -7.35 3.12
C ASN A 107 12.44 -6.33 2.44
N MET A 108 11.32 -6.03 3.08
CA MET A 108 10.33 -5.07 2.62
C MET A 108 10.06 -4.01 3.70
N GLY A 109 10.22 -2.74 3.32
CA GLY A 109 9.79 -1.61 4.15
C GLY A 109 8.27 -1.45 4.22
N GLY A 110 7.80 -0.32 4.72
CA GLY A 110 6.38 -0.01 4.87
C GLY A 110 5.98 1.32 4.27
N GLY A 111 4.77 1.39 3.75
CA GLY A 111 4.18 2.63 3.27
C GLY A 111 2.95 2.41 2.40
N LYS A 112 2.34 3.51 2.01
CA LYS A 112 1.05 3.52 1.33
C LYS A 112 0.92 4.77 0.46
N GLY A 113 0.17 4.67 -0.63
CA GLY A 113 -0.17 5.82 -1.44
C GLY A 113 -1.63 5.79 -1.86
N GLY A 114 -2.05 6.80 -2.59
CA GLY A 114 -3.41 6.90 -3.07
C GLY A 114 -3.73 8.25 -3.66
N SER A 115 -4.99 8.42 -4.03
CA SER A 115 -5.53 9.71 -4.43
C SER A 115 -7.01 9.77 -4.09
N ASP A 116 -7.54 10.96 -3.87
CA ASP A 116 -8.99 11.21 -3.77
C ASP A 116 -9.77 11.06 -5.10
N PHE A 117 -9.16 10.43 -6.11
CA PHE A 117 -9.77 10.09 -7.38
C PHE A 117 -10.71 8.87 -7.26
N ASP A 118 -11.96 9.04 -7.69
CA ASP A 118 -12.95 7.95 -7.77
C ASP A 118 -12.99 7.35 -9.19
N PRO A 119 -12.50 6.10 -9.38
CA PRO A 119 -12.54 5.43 -10.67
C PRO A 119 -13.95 4.97 -11.08
N LYS A 120 -14.94 4.99 -10.17
CA LYS A 120 -16.31 4.57 -10.50
C LYS A 120 -16.92 5.55 -11.50
N GLY A 121 -17.58 4.97 -12.51
CA GLY A 121 -18.20 5.72 -13.59
C GLY A 121 -17.22 6.41 -14.54
N LYS A 122 -15.90 6.18 -14.40
CA LYS A 122 -14.89 6.72 -15.32
C LYS A 122 -14.62 5.78 -16.48
N SER A 123 -14.34 6.34 -17.64
CA SER A 123 -13.92 5.56 -18.80
C SER A 123 -12.48 5.07 -18.66
N ASP A 124 -12.12 4.06 -19.44
CA ASP A 124 -10.75 3.57 -19.53
C ASP A 124 -9.76 4.68 -19.92
N SER A 125 -10.21 5.64 -20.74
CA SER A 125 -9.40 6.77 -21.19
C SER A 125 -9.16 7.78 -20.06
N GLU A 126 -10.19 8.09 -19.28
CA GLU A 126 -10.09 8.95 -18.10
C GLU A 126 -9.16 8.35 -17.05
N ILE A 127 -9.33 7.06 -16.75
CA ILE A 127 -8.47 6.35 -15.79
C ILE A 127 -7.01 6.33 -16.28
N ARG A 128 -6.78 6.12 -17.58
CA ARG A 128 -5.44 6.21 -18.17
C ARG A 128 -4.84 7.60 -18.03
N ARG A 129 -5.58 8.66 -18.40
CA ARG A 129 -5.10 10.05 -18.31
C ARG A 129 -4.78 10.41 -16.86
N PHE A 130 -5.64 10.02 -15.92
CA PHE A 130 -5.39 10.17 -14.49
C PHE A 130 -4.11 9.44 -14.06
N CYS A 131 -3.95 8.15 -14.39
CA CYS A 131 -2.76 7.38 -14.01
C CYS A 131 -1.46 7.99 -14.58
N VAL A 132 -1.49 8.46 -15.83
CA VAL A 132 -0.35 9.14 -16.45
C VAL A 132 -0.03 10.45 -15.73
N ALA A 133 -1.04 11.27 -15.41
CA ALA A 133 -0.86 12.50 -14.66
C ALA A 133 -0.33 12.26 -13.24
N PHE A 134 -0.87 11.26 -12.56
CA PHE A 134 -0.44 10.85 -11.21
C PHE A 134 1.03 10.40 -11.20
N MET A 135 1.40 9.56 -12.17
CA MET A 135 2.79 9.10 -12.32
C MET A 135 3.73 10.22 -12.75
N GLY A 136 3.22 11.26 -13.43
CA GLY A 136 3.97 12.44 -13.82
C GLY A 136 4.63 13.18 -12.64
N GLU A 137 4.13 13.02 -11.42
CA GLU A 137 4.82 13.48 -10.21
C GLU A 137 5.40 12.32 -9.40
N LEU A 138 4.68 11.20 -9.24
CA LEU A 138 5.13 10.12 -8.35
C LEU A 138 6.49 9.53 -8.76
N PHE A 139 6.78 9.44 -10.07
CA PHE A 139 7.94 8.72 -10.61
C PHE A 139 9.31 9.13 -10.03
N ARG A 140 9.44 10.37 -9.55
CA ARG A 140 10.70 10.89 -8.99
C ARG A 140 10.96 10.45 -7.54
N HIS A 141 9.94 9.91 -6.88
CA HIS A 141 9.96 9.56 -5.46
C HIS A 141 10.03 8.05 -5.21
N ILE A 142 10.03 7.28 -6.30
CA ILE A 142 9.86 5.84 -6.29
C ILE A 142 10.92 5.18 -7.18
N GLY A 143 11.27 3.93 -6.90
CA GLY A 143 12.35 3.21 -7.61
C GLY A 143 12.47 1.76 -7.13
N SER A 144 13.05 0.89 -7.95
CA SER A 144 13.24 -0.54 -7.62
C SER A 144 13.94 -0.76 -6.29
N ASP A 145 14.80 0.21 -5.93
CA ASP A 145 15.61 0.22 -4.73
C ASP A 145 15.30 1.37 -3.79
N THR A 146 14.07 1.88 -3.86
CA THR A 146 13.61 2.97 -2.99
C THR A 146 12.22 2.68 -2.45
N ASP A 147 11.26 2.46 -3.34
CA ASP A 147 9.86 2.35 -2.98
C ASP A 147 9.09 1.72 -4.13
N VAL A 148 8.40 0.58 -3.92
CA VAL A 148 7.81 -0.28 -4.95
C VAL A 148 6.28 -0.39 -4.77
N PRO A 149 5.48 0.53 -5.35
CA PRO A 149 4.04 0.49 -5.21
C PRO A 149 3.37 -0.77 -5.75
N ALA A 150 2.14 -0.99 -5.26
CA ALA A 150 1.29 -2.10 -5.64
C ALA A 150 -0.18 -1.66 -5.75
N GLY A 151 -1.01 -2.53 -6.33
CA GLY A 151 -2.46 -2.32 -6.35
C GLY A 151 -3.13 -2.54 -4.99
N ASP A 152 -4.27 -1.88 -4.82
CA ASP A 152 -5.21 -2.05 -3.71
C ASP A 152 -6.65 -1.87 -4.27
N ILE A 153 -7.62 -1.59 -3.40
CA ILE A 153 -8.94 -1.10 -3.80
C ILE A 153 -8.74 0.01 -4.86
N GLY A 154 -9.55 0.04 -5.92
CA GLY A 154 -9.48 1.07 -6.97
C GLY A 154 -8.26 1.05 -7.90
N THR A 155 -7.20 0.28 -7.62
CA THR A 155 -6.05 0.08 -8.54
C THR A 155 -5.80 -1.40 -8.76
N GLY A 156 -6.36 -1.90 -9.85
CA GLY A 156 -6.16 -3.27 -10.33
C GLY A 156 -5.02 -3.38 -11.34
N ALA A 157 -5.00 -4.50 -12.06
CA ALA A 157 -3.97 -4.77 -13.06
C ALA A 157 -3.98 -3.74 -14.22
N ARG A 158 -5.15 -3.19 -14.56
CA ARG A 158 -5.32 -2.16 -15.58
C ARG A 158 -4.59 -0.87 -15.19
N GLU A 159 -4.88 -0.35 -13.99
CA GLU A 159 -4.25 0.87 -13.46
C GLU A 159 -2.74 0.68 -13.29
N ILE A 160 -2.31 -0.47 -12.75
CA ILE A 160 -0.88 -0.82 -12.64
C ILE A 160 -0.20 -0.84 -14.03
N GLY A 161 -0.89 -1.29 -15.07
CA GLY A 161 -0.41 -1.21 -16.45
C GLY A 161 -0.19 0.22 -16.93
N PHE A 162 -1.16 1.12 -16.70
CA PHE A 162 -1.04 2.53 -17.09
C PHE A 162 0.06 3.25 -16.30
N LEU A 163 0.13 3.04 -14.98
CA LEU A 163 1.16 3.59 -14.10
C LEU A 163 2.56 3.11 -14.53
N PHE A 164 2.72 1.81 -14.79
CA PHE A 164 3.99 1.26 -15.25
C PHE A 164 4.40 1.81 -16.62
N GLY A 165 3.45 1.92 -17.55
CA GLY A 165 3.70 2.50 -18.87
C GLY A 165 4.20 3.94 -18.79
N ALA A 166 3.56 4.75 -17.93
CA ALA A 166 3.97 6.13 -17.67
C ALA A 166 5.35 6.20 -17.00
N TYR A 167 5.59 5.39 -15.96
CA TYR A 167 6.88 5.33 -15.26
C TYR A 167 8.01 4.96 -16.22
N LYS A 168 7.84 3.88 -17.00
CA LYS A 168 8.82 3.41 -17.98
C LYS A 168 9.18 4.49 -19.00
N LYS A 169 8.19 5.26 -19.46
CA LYS A 169 8.42 6.37 -20.41
C LYS A 169 9.21 7.51 -19.77
N LEU A 170 8.90 7.87 -18.53
CA LEU A 170 9.53 9.00 -17.82
C LEU A 170 10.96 8.68 -17.35
N ARG A 171 11.19 7.45 -16.87
CA ARG A 171 12.48 7.00 -16.34
C ARG A 171 13.37 6.32 -17.37
N ASN A 172 12.82 5.93 -18.51
CA ASN A 172 13.50 5.18 -19.56
C ASN A 172 14.14 3.87 -19.05
N GLU A 173 13.43 3.14 -18.19
CA GLU A 173 13.92 1.89 -17.61
C GLU A 173 12.79 0.85 -17.49
N PHE A 174 13.13 -0.43 -17.64
CA PHE A 174 12.22 -1.55 -17.38
C PHE A 174 12.68 -2.27 -16.11
N THR A 175 12.13 -1.89 -14.96
CA THR A 175 12.55 -2.38 -13.64
C THR A 175 11.38 -2.97 -12.86
N GLY A 176 11.69 -3.66 -11.75
CA GLY A 176 10.72 -4.30 -10.84
C GLY A 176 9.90 -3.33 -9.99
N MET A 177 9.73 -2.09 -10.45
CA MET A 177 9.33 -0.94 -9.66
C MET A 177 7.83 -0.89 -9.31
N LEU A 178 7.00 -1.70 -9.97
CA LEU A 178 5.63 -1.97 -9.52
C LEU A 178 5.44 -3.47 -9.36
N THR A 179 4.69 -3.87 -8.32
CA THR A 179 4.18 -5.24 -8.18
C THR A 179 2.74 -5.33 -8.67
N GLY A 180 2.26 -6.55 -8.93
CA GLY A 180 0.93 -6.74 -9.56
C GLY A 180 0.91 -6.48 -11.07
N LYS A 181 2.07 -6.49 -11.72
CA LYS A 181 2.23 -6.44 -13.18
C LYS A 181 1.57 -7.66 -13.85
N GLY A 182 1.22 -7.52 -15.12
CA GLY A 182 0.73 -8.62 -15.94
C GLY A 182 1.83 -9.62 -16.29
N LEU A 183 1.46 -10.89 -16.50
CA LEU A 183 2.41 -11.99 -16.72
C LEU A 183 3.37 -11.74 -17.90
N THR A 184 2.88 -11.13 -18.98
CA THR A 184 3.67 -10.85 -20.19
C THR A 184 4.69 -9.72 -20.02
N TRP A 185 4.71 -9.02 -18.89
CA TRP A 185 5.59 -7.87 -18.65
C TRP A 185 6.10 -7.79 -17.20
N GLY A 186 6.45 -8.94 -16.64
CA GLY A 186 7.15 -9.04 -15.34
C GLY A 186 6.24 -9.24 -14.12
N GLY A 187 5.01 -9.71 -14.34
CA GLY A 187 4.13 -10.23 -13.31
C GLY A 187 4.56 -11.60 -12.79
N SER A 188 4.11 -11.95 -11.58
CA SER A 188 4.34 -13.27 -10.99
C SER A 188 3.12 -14.17 -11.21
N PHE A 189 3.39 -15.47 -11.42
CA PHE A 189 2.37 -16.51 -11.26
C PHE A 189 1.80 -16.48 -9.83
N ILE A 190 0.59 -17.03 -9.67
CA ILE A 190 -0.11 -17.14 -8.38
C ILE A 190 -0.53 -15.78 -7.77
N ARG A 191 -0.26 -14.64 -8.43
CA ARG A 191 -0.64 -13.31 -7.90
C ARG A 191 -2.15 -13.18 -7.58
N PRO A 192 -3.09 -13.66 -8.42
CA PRO A 192 -4.52 -13.63 -8.07
C PRO A 192 -4.86 -14.44 -6.81
N GLU A 193 -4.20 -15.59 -6.62
CA GLU A 193 -4.52 -16.57 -5.59
C GLU A 193 -3.75 -16.35 -4.28
N ALA A 194 -2.62 -15.62 -4.32
CA ALA A 194 -1.63 -15.54 -3.24
C ALA A 194 -2.23 -15.22 -1.86
N THR A 195 -3.12 -14.23 -1.77
CA THR A 195 -3.76 -13.87 -0.49
C THR A 195 -4.68 -14.97 0.02
N GLY A 196 -5.47 -15.59 -0.86
CA GLY A 196 -6.40 -16.66 -0.50
C GLY A 196 -5.66 -17.93 -0.07
N TYR A 197 -4.65 -18.35 -0.84
CA TYR A 197 -3.84 -19.51 -0.49
C TYR A 197 -3.05 -19.28 0.80
N GLY A 198 -2.47 -18.09 0.98
CA GLY A 198 -1.75 -17.75 2.21
C GLY A 198 -2.61 -17.85 3.47
N LEU A 199 -3.87 -17.41 3.41
CA LEU A 199 -4.82 -17.56 4.51
C LEU A 199 -5.06 -19.04 4.85
N ILE A 200 -5.30 -19.87 3.83
CA ILE A 200 -5.53 -21.31 4.05
C ILE A 200 -4.28 -21.97 4.65
N TYR A 201 -3.08 -21.66 4.15
CA TYR A 201 -1.84 -22.19 4.71
C TYR A 201 -1.62 -21.76 6.16
N TYR A 202 -1.90 -20.50 6.50
CA TYR A 202 -1.79 -20.02 7.88
C TYR A 202 -2.75 -20.76 8.82
N VAL A 203 -4.02 -20.89 8.44
CA VAL A 203 -5.03 -21.61 9.23
C VAL A 203 -4.66 -23.08 9.39
N GLU A 204 -4.14 -23.72 8.34
CA GLU A 204 -3.66 -25.11 8.39
C GLU A 204 -2.50 -25.26 9.37
N HIS A 205 -1.54 -24.33 9.36
CA HIS A 205 -0.40 -24.34 10.28
C HIS A 205 -0.84 -24.19 11.75
N VAL A 206 -1.65 -23.17 12.06
CA VAL A 206 -2.19 -22.93 13.42
C VAL A 206 -2.92 -24.17 13.95
N ARG A 207 -3.68 -24.85 13.09
CA ARG A 207 -4.42 -26.06 13.49
C ARG A 207 -3.54 -27.28 13.70
N SER A 208 -2.47 -27.42 12.94
CA SER A 208 -1.49 -28.49 13.13
C SER A 208 -0.86 -28.37 14.53
N SER A 209 -0.53 -27.15 14.95
CA SER A 209 -0.05 -26.83 16.30
C SER A 209 -1.10 -27.08 17.40
N LEU A 210 -2.39 -27.14 17.05
CA LEU A 210 -3.51 -27.38 17.97
C LEU A 210 -4.10 -28.82 17.88
N LEU A 211 -3.50 -29.74 17.11
CA LEU A 211 -3.95 -31.14 16.91
C LEU A 211 -5.38 -31.31 16.34
N VAL A 212 -5.88 -30.39 15.50
CA VAL A 212 -7.28 -30.47 14.97
C VAL A 212 -7.34 -30.74 13.44
N ARG A 213 -7.83 -31.91 12.99
CA ARG A 213 -7.89 -32.33 11.55
C ARG A 213 -8.92 -31.58 10.68
N PHE A 214 -8.58 -31.34 9.40
CA PHE A 214 -9.34 -30.50 8.44
C PHE A 214 -10.51 -31.22 7.72
N THR A 215 -10.65 -32.54 7.86
CA THR A 215 -11.69 -33.28 7.13
C THR A 215 -13.09 -32.90 7.62
N ARG A 216 -13.85 -32.19 6.77
CA ARG A 216 -15.27 -31.84 6.89
C ARG A 216 -15.62 -30.81 7.98
N ARG A 217 -15.14 -29.56 7.84
CA ARG A 217 -15.79 -28.42 8.53
C ARG A 217 -16.53 -27.55 7.53
N GLN A 218 -17.76 -27.17 7.86
CA GLN A 218 -18.45 -26.07 7.20
C GLN A 218 -17.71 -24.78 7.52
N ILE A 219 -17.28 -24.09 6.47
CA ILE A 219 -16.84 -22.70 6.52
C ILE A 219 -18.12 -21.91 6.19
N PHE A 220 -18.66 -21.19 7.17
CA PHE A 220 -19.82 -20.30 6.98
C PHE A 220 -19.35 -18.95 6.44
#